data_AF-A0A653IZI6-F1
#
_entry.id   AF-A0A653IZI6-F1
#
_cell.length_a   1.000
_cell.length_b   1.000
_cell.length_c   1.000
_cell.angle_alpha   90.00
_cell.angle_beta   90.00
_cell.angle_gamma   90.00
#
_symmetry.space_group_name_H-M   'P 1'
#
loop_
_entity.id
_entity.type
_entity.pdbx_description
1 polymer ?
#
loop_
_entity_poly.entity_id
_entity_poly.type
_entity_poly.pdbx_seq_one_letter_code
_entity_poly.pdbx_strand_id
1 'polypeptide(L)'
;MQVSLFRALKSANISDDAAEKVVHAFEEHIDMAVAEAMKHYDDRITAMQSILEAKIDAGFKNIEGRFTGIEGRFTGIEGRMTGMQTSIDVLKWLFITQATLLLIAGTVAGYVKLIT
;
A
#
# COMPACT_ATOMS: atom_id res chain seq x y z
N MET A 1 7.78 -48.17 -14.93
CA MET A 1 8.51 -47.58 -16.06
C MET A 1 9.65 -48.48 -16.53
N GLN A 2 10.51 -48.97 -15.62
CA GLN A 2 11.57 -49.97 -15.89
C GLN A 2 11.12 -51.13 -16.78
N VAL A 3 10.03 -51.79 -16.39
CA VAL A 3 9.58 -53.03 -17.05
C VAL A 3 9.15 -52.80 -18.50
N SER A 4 8.64 -51.62 -18.84
CA SER A 4 8.19 -51.30 -20.20
C SER A 4 9.37 -50.98 -21.11
N LEU A 5 10.32 -50.16 -20.64
CA LEU A 5 11.53 -49.81 -21.42
C LEU A 5 12.44 -51.02 -21.59
N PHE A 6 12.63 -51.80 -20.53
CA PHE A 6 13.40 -53.05 -20.56
C PHE A 6 12.80 -54.09 -21.53
N ARG A 7 11.47 -54.28 -21.49
CA ARG A 7 10.76 -55.15 -22.46
C ARG A 7 10.89 -54.64 -23.90
N ALA A 8 10.84 -53.32 -24.12
CA ALA A 8 11.02 -52.73 -25.44
C ALA A 8 12.45 -52.97 -25.98
N LEU A 9 13.47 -52.80 -25.14
CA LEU A 9 14.87 -53.08 -25.50
C LEU A 9 15.08 -54.57 -25.84
N LYS A 10 14.47 -55.47 -25.06
CA LYS A 10 14.47 -56.91 -25.36
C LYS A 10 13.78 -57.23 -26.68
N SER A 11 12.65 -56.58 -26.98
CA SER A 11 11.94 -56.74 -28.26
C SER A 11 12.74 -56.22 -29.46
N ALA A 12 13.70 -55.31 -29.22
CA ALA A 12 14.65 -54.82 -30.22
C ALA A 12 15.94 -55.68 -30.32
N ASN A 13 15.94 -56.88 -29.72
CA ASN A 13 17.06 -57.84 -29.74
C ASN A 13 18.34 -57.34 -29.03
N ILE A 14 18.21 -56.45 -28.05
CA ILE A 14 19.30 -56.02 -27.15
C ILE A 14 19.53 -57.11 -26.08
N SER A 15 20.78 -57.37 -25.69
CA SER A 15 21.10 -58.33 -24.62
C SER A 15 20.58 -57.84 -23.26
N ASP A 16 20.25 -58.77 -22.35
CA ASP A 16 19.71 -58.41 -21.03
C ASP A 16 20.66 -57.47 -20.25
N ASP A 17 21.98 -57.68 -20.31
CA ASP A 17 23.00 -56.82 -19.69
C ASP A 17 23.05 -55.40 -20.30
N ALA A 18 22.93 -55.28 -21.64
CA ALA A 18 22.91 -53.98 -22.30
C ALA A 18 21.59 -53.24 -22.03
N ALA A 19 20.47 -53.96 -21.97
CA ALA A 19 19.17 -53.38 -21.66
C ALA A 19 19.12 -52.84 -20.22
N GLU A 20 19.69 -53.57 -19.25
CA GLU A 20 19.77 -53.14 -17.85
C GLU A 20 20.59 -51.86 -17.69
N LYS A 21 21.77 -51.77 -18.33
CA LYS A 21 22.61 -50.56 -18.31
C LYS A 21 21.91 -49.33 -18.86
N VAL A 22 21.16 -49.48 -19.96
CA VAL A 22 20.43 -48.36 -20.58
C VAL A 22 19.29 -47.90 -19.67
N VAL A 23 18.55 -48.83 -19.07
CA VAL A 23 17.48 -48.48 -18.12
C VAL A 23 18.07 -47.73 -16.92
N HIS A 24 19.16 -48.23 -16.32
CA HIS A 24 19.79 -47.59 -15.18
C HIS A 24 20.32 -46.19 -15.52
N ALA A 25 21.01 -46.02 -16.66
CA ALA A 25 21.50 -44.72 -17.10
C ALA A 25 20.36 -43.73 -17.38
N PHE A 26 19.24 -44.21 -17.92
CA PHE A 26 18.06 -43.39 -18.18
C PHE A 26 17.36 -42.95 -16.88
N GLU A 27 17.33 -43.81 -15.88
CA GLU A 27 16.80 -43.47 -14.55
C GLU A 27 17.66 -42.43 -13.85
N GLU A 28 18.97 -42.62 -13.82
CA GLU A 28 19.89 -41.64 -13.26
C GLU A 28 19.76 -40.29 -13.97
N HIS A 29 19.61 -40.31 -15.30
CA HIS A 29 19.37 -39.09 -16.08
C HIS A 29 18.02 -38.43 -15.75
N ILE A 30 16.94 -39.20 -15.59
CA ILE A 30 15.63 -38.68 -15.18
C ILE A 30 15.72 -38.08 -13.78
N ASP A 31 16.32 -38.77 -12.82
CA ASP A 31 16.44 -38.29 -11.44
C ASP A 31 17.23 -36.99 -11.39
N MET A 32 18.35 -36.91 -12.12
CA MET A 32 19.12 -35.69 -12.29
C MET A 32 18.29 -34.56 -12.94
N ALA A 33 17.63 -34.84 -14.07
CA ALA A 33 16.86 -33.83 -14.81
C ALA A 33 15.66 -33.32 -14.01
N VAL A 34 14.97 -34.20 -13.29
CA VAL A 34 13.86 -33.85 -12.40
C VAL A 34 14.36 -33.06 -11.20
N ALA A 35 15.47 -33.46 -10.58
CA ALA A 35 16.07 -32.73 -9.47
C ALA A 35 16.51 -31.31 -9.88
N GLU A 36 17.13 -31.16 -11.05
CA GLU A 36 17.53 -29.86 -11.60
C GLU A 36 16.32 -28.98 -11.91
N ALA A 37 15.28 -29.55 -12.54
CA ALA A 37 14.04 -28.83 -12.82
C ALA A 37 13.36 -28.39 -11.51
N MET A 38 13.28 -29.26 -10.51
CA MET A 38 12.72 -28.93 -9.19
C MET A 38 13.50 -27.81 -8.51
N LYS A 39 14.84 -27.87 -8.54
CA LYS A 39 15.69 -26.81 -8.00
C LYS A 39 15.45 -25.47 -8.69
N HIS A 40 15.32 -25.48 -10.02
CA HIS A 40 15.00 -24.26 -10.76
C HIS A 40 13.65 -23.66 -10.37
N TYR A 41 12.64 -24.49 -10.09
CA TYR A 41 11.36 -24.00 -9.57
C TYR A 41 11.47 -23.43 -8.16
N ASP A 42 12.25 -24.07 -7.28
CA ASP A 42 12.49 -23.60 -5.91
C ASP A 42 13.18 -22.23 -5.90
N ASP A 43 14.22 -22.06 -6.74
CA ASP A 43 14.90 -20.78 -6.93
C ASP A 43 13.93 -19.69 -7.41
N ARG A 44 13.05 -20.03 -8.37
CA ARG A 44 12.04 -19.09 -8.89
C ARG A 44 10.99 -18.74 -7.86
N ILE A 45 10.51 -19.70 -7.08
CA ILE A 45 9.53 -19.48 -6.00
C ILE A 45 10.14 -18.56 -4.95
N THR A 46 11.37 -18.82 -4.53
CA THR A 46 12.11 -17.99 -3.56
C THR A 46 12.31 -16.57 -4.09
N ALA A 47 12.70 -16.42 -5.36
CA ALA A 47 12.83 -15.11 -5.99
C ALA A 47 11.49 -14.36 -6.06
N MET A 48 10.40 -15.06 -6.41
CA MET A 48 9.06 -14.48 -6.42
C MET A 48 8.61 -14.03 -5.03
N GLN A 49 8.86 -14.83 -4.00
CA GLN A 49 8.56 -14.48 -2.60
C GLN A 49 9.30 -13.20 -2.19
N SER A 50 10.61 -13.15 -2.43
CA SER A 50 11.43 -11.96 -2.10
C SER A 50 10.96 -10.70 -2.85
N ILE A 51 10.61 -10.81 -4.13
CA ILE A 51 10.10 -9.68 -4.91
C ILE A 51 8.74 -9.21 -4.38
N LEU A 52 7.87 -10.15 -4.00
CA LEU A 52 6.55 -9.83 -3.44
C LEU A 52 6.68 -9.12 -2.10
N GLU A 53 7.50 -9.63 -1.18
CA GLU A 53 7.79 -8.99 0.10
C GLU A 53 8.32 -7.57 -0.09
N ALA A 54 9.34 -7.39 -0.94
CA ALA A 54 9.92 -6.09 -1.21
C ALA A 54 8.91 -5.09 -1.81
N LYS A 55 8.04 -5.54 -2.73
CA LYS A 55 7.01 -4.68 -3.33
C LYS A 55 5.92 -4.32 -2.34
N ILE A 56 5.50 -5.26 -1.51
CA ILE A 56 4.47 -5.04 -0.48
C ILE A 56 5.00 -4.03 0.54
N ASP A 57 6.22 -4.22 1.05
CA ASP A 57 6.85 -3.31 2.00
C ASP A 57 7.03 -1.90 1.44
N ALA A 58 7.50 -1.79 0.18
CA ALA A 58 7.63 -0.50 -0.48
C ALA A 58 6.26 0.18 -0.66
N GLY A 59 5.22 -0.59 -0.99
CA GLY A 59 3.85 -0.11 -1.09
C GLY A 59 3.33 0.44 0.24
N PHE A 60 3.52 -0.31 1.34
CA PHE A 60 3.12 0.13 2.68
C PHE A 60 3.85 1.37 3.14
N LYS A 61 5.17 1.47 2.94
CA LYS A 61 5.95 2.69 3.26
C LYS A 61 5.47 3.91 2.48
N ASN A 62 5.10 3.73 1.21
CA ASN A 62 4.52 4.83 0.41
C ASN A 62 3.17 5.28 0.97
N ILE A 63 2.31 4.33 1.33
CA ILE A 63 1.00 4.61 1.94
C ILE A 63 1.19 5.36 3.26
N GLU A 64 2.09 4.89 4.14
CA GLU A 64 2.41 5.53 5.41
C GLU A 64 2.85 6.99 5.21
N GLY A 65 3.79 7.24 4.28
CA GLY A 65 4.22 8.61 3.96
C GLY A 65 3.09 9.50 3.46
N ARG A 66 2.13 8.96 2.68
CA ARG A 66 0.93 9.70 2.27
C ARG A 66 0.01 10.01 3.44
N PHE A 67 -0.14 9.08 4.39
CA PHE A 67 -0.94 9.30 5.60
C PHE A 67 -0.33 10.38 6.49
N THR A 68 0.98 10.38 6.72
CA THR A 68 1.68 11.46 7.43
C THR A 68 1.47 12.81 6.74
N GLY A 69 1.52 12.85 5.41
CA GLY A 69 1.23 14.06 4.64
C GLY A 69 -0.23 14.53 4.78
N ILE A 70 -1.18 13.60 4.87
CA ILE A 70 -2.59 13.91 5.12
C ILE A 70 -2.78 14.46 6.53
N GLU A 71 -2.18 13.85 7.55
CA GLU A 71 -2.23 14.35 8.94
C GLU A 71 -1.71 15.79 9.03
N GLY A 72 -0.57 16.10 8.42
CA GLY A 72 -0.05 17.47 8.39
C GLY A 72 -1.00 18.48 7.74
N ARG A 73 -1.71 18.08 6.68
CA ARG A 73 -2.74 18.93 6.06
C ARG A 73 -3.95 19.12 6.97
N PHE A 74 -4.38 18.09 7.69
CA PHE A 74 -5.48 18.20 8.66
C PHE A 74 -5.12 19.14 9.81
N THR A 75 -3.92 19.02 10.39
CA THR A 75 -3.42 19.96 11.40
C THR A 75 -3.40 21.40 10.88
N GLY A 76 -2.97 21.61 9.63
CA GLY A 76 -3.01 22.92 9.00
C GLY A 76 -4.44 23.48 8.82
N ILE A 77 -5.40 22.62 8.47
CA ILE A 77 -6.82 23.00 8.37
C ILE A 77 -7.38 23.39 9.73
N GLU A 78 -7.09 22.62 10.77
CA GLU A 78 -7.53 22.88 12.15
C GLU A 78 -7.00 24.23 12.66
N GLY A 79 -5.73 24.53 12.40
CA GLY A 79 -5.14 25.84 12.71
C GLY A 79 -5.85 26.99 12.00
N ARG A 80 -6.18 26.83 10.71
CA ARG A 80 -6.94 27.84 9.94
C ARG A 80 -8.36 28.02 10.46
N MET A 81 -9.05 26.94 10.82
CA MET A 81 -10.39 27.03 11.42
C MET A 81 -10.36 27.75 12.77
N THR A 82 -9.36 27.48 13.60
CA THR A 82 -9.16 28.18 14.88
C THR A 82 -8.94 29.69 14.67
N GLY A 83 -8.12 30.06 13.66
CA GLY A 83 -7.92 31.46 13.28
C GLY A 83 -9.19 32.14 12.76
N MET A 84 -9.99 31.43 11.96
CA MET A 84 -11.30 31.92 11.51
C MET A 84 -12.27 32.12 12.68
N GLN A 85 -12.32 31.17 13.62
CA GLN A 85 -13.16 31.27 14.82
C GLN A 85 -12.81 32.52 15.63
N THR A 86 -11.52 32.79 15.82
CA THR A 86 -11.04 33.99 16.52
C THR A 86 -11.46 35.27 15.79
N SER A 87 -11.30 35.31 14.47
CA SER A 87 -11.68 36.46 13.64
C SER A 87 -13.18 36.72 13.71
N ILE A 88 -14.00 35.66 13.66
CA ILE A 88 -15.45 35.73 13.82
C ILE A 88 -15.83 36.28 15.19
N ASP A 89 -15.17 35.85 16.26
CA ASP A 89 -15.47 36.31 17.61
C ASP A 89 -15.11 37.79 17.82
N VAL A 90 -14.02 38.28 17.20
CA VAL A 90 -13.69 39.71 17.15
C VAL A 90 -14.78 40.49 16.40
N LEU A 91 -15.20 40.01 15.22
CA LEU A 91 -16.26 40.66 14.44
C LEU A 91 -17.59 40.74 15.21
N LYS A 92 -17.96 39.69 15.94
CA LYS A 92 -19.14 39.70 16.82
C LYS A 92 -19.06 40.82 17.87
N TRP A 93 -17.91 40.97 18.53
CA TRP A 93 -17.69 42.03 19.52
C TRP A 93 -17.76 43.43 18.91
N LEU A 94 -17.14 43.63 17.74
CA LEU A 94 -17.21 44.90 17.02
C LEU A 94 -18.65 45.25 16.65
N PHE A 95 -19.43 44.28 16.17
CA PHE A 95 -20.83 44.52 15.82
C PHE A 95 -21.66 44.91 17.05
N ILE A 96 -21.51 44.19 18.16
CA ILE A 96 -22.22 44.48 19.42
C ILE A 96 -21.88 45.89 19.92
N THR A 97 -20.60 46.26 19.95
CA THR A 97 -20.17 47.59 20.43
C THR A 97 -20.63 48.73 19.52
N GLN A 98 -20.61 48.55 18.20
CA GLN A 98 -21.14 49.56 17.28
C GLN A 98 -22.66 49.71 17.39
N ALA A 99 -23.39 48.60 17.52
CA ALA A 99 -24.83 48.62 17.71
C ALA A 99 -25.23 49.38 18.99
N THR A 100 -24.53 49.14 20.11
CA THR A 100 -24.81 49.86 21.36
C THR A 100 -24.45 51.35 21.27
N LEU A 101 -23.33 51.71 20.63
CA LEU A 101 -22.96 53.10 20.40
C LEU A 101 -24.01 53.85 19.57
N LEU A 102 -24.53 53.24 18.49
CA LEU A 102 -25.56 53.85 17.66
C LEU A 102 -26.88 54.06 18.42
N LEU A 103 -27.28 53.11 19.27
CA LEU A 103 -28.46 53.26 20.13
C LEU A 103 -28.30 54.44 21.09
N ILE A 104 -27.15 54.57 21.76
CA ILE A 104 -26.86 55.68 22.66
C ILE A 104 -26.85 57.01 21.88
N ALA A 105 -26.15 57.08 20.75
CA ALA A 105 -26.10 58.29 19.93
C ALA A 105 -27.50 58.74 19.46
N GLY A 106 -28.34 57.80 19.04
CA GLY A 106 -29.72 58.07 18.64
C GLY A 106 -30.57 58.62 19.79
N THR A 107 -30.47 58.02 20.99
CA THR A 107 -31.20 58.52 22.17
C THR A 107 -30.73 59.92 22.59
N VAL A 108 -29.41 60.17 22.63
CA VAL A 108 -28.85 61.49 22.95
C VAL A 108 -29.29 62.54 21.94
N ALA A 109 -29.23 62.25 20.63
CA ALA A 109 -29.68 63.17 19.59
C ALA A 109 -31.18 63.51 19.73
N GLY A 110 -32.01 62.53 20.10
CA GLY A 110 -33.42 62.74 20.41
C GLY A 110 -33.65 63.69 21.58
N TYR A 111 -32.92 63.51 22.68
CA TYR A 111 -33.02 64.40 23.85
C TYR A 111 -32.59 65.84 23.53
N VAL A 112 -31.47 66.03 22.82
CA VAL A 112 -30.97 67.37 22.45
C VAL A 112 -32.03 68.14 21.66
N LYS A 113 -32.67 67.50 20.67
CA LYS A 113 -33.73 68.10 19.85
C LYS A 113 -34.99 68.48 20.64
N LEU A 114 -35.25 67.86 21.78
CA LEU A 114 -36.39 68.16 22.65
C LEU A 114 -36.15 69.40 23.53
N ILE A 115 -34.89 69.77 23.74
CA ILE A 115 -34.48 70.86 24.65
C ILE A 115 -33.82 72.06 23.95
N THR A 116 -33.59 71.99 22.63
CA THR A 116 -33.13 73.11 21.78
C THR A 116 -34.17 73.47 20.75
#